data_AF-A0A969CI45-F1
#
_entry.id   AF-A0A969CI45-F1
#
_cell.length_a   1.000
_cell.length_b   1.000
_cell.length_c   1.000
_cell.angle_alpha   90.00
_cell.angle_beta   90.00
_cell.angle_gamma   90.00
#
_symmetry.space_group_name_H-M   'P 1'
#
loop_
_entity.id
_entity.type
_entity.pdbx_description
1 polymer ?
#
loop_
_entity_poly.entity_id
_entity_poly.type
_entity_poly.pdbx_seq_one_letter_code
_entity_poly.pdbx_strand_id
1 'polypeptide(L)'
;MGNRLQRSVKGDAYVVPANCSRIGVLNALRDKNVSGADTANLICGTCILREACINAEGPGYGYLSQRRDTLGSPLLRAHPDSLPDPEDYSLEDALLIWDEPGQNFQIKQSIAVSYNDLQQTITALMPYPELFTLVQPLLVALLPLLDGSEKLGKYGLDHSDVKGRLPDMAGVKLGEIAQILTPNLGFLNTTADYGVDLADLPKQLRKKFSDRDSEMAEQAREGVIKQWLIPLIRILQGGPGCVQVNHYGLILNLPAPRHRALAHAAQANVFLDATLSREDLALKLGCSPDEIKVVRQVVPDVGNLVITQVTDMKRMGMSRGGDQLKRLAAIAGHYRDLDADTTRILDFKKFMEDGAWWRDSRGVNDFLEVRTLVLVGTPCRNLFDLATEFAIICGYYPEEDDPVFKAFVNRTVLAEIHQAIGRLRAHRRPGESLRVVLISDIEMDIPVKQVKARDLCVEAAHKTERVKMAIESTILQLQAKGEKVTQQLVSAVSGIPRGTIARYWRLFISLLEGINSKMNNSRNKPDAEQESHQAIAGILDELADLPIDQLLPNLSEVFFDWLKPKEWTAVWDGVSAAGQMAILEGLALVLPEKMLEKAMPELEMQAQ
;
A
#
# COMPACT_ATOMS: atom_id res chain seq x y z
N MET A 1 27.48 14.87 -16.67
CA MET A 1 26.92 14.86 -15.31
C MET A 1 26.00 16.06 -15.18
N GLY A 2 24.69 15.86 -15.36
CA GLY A 2 23.73 16.94 -15.16
C GLY A 2 23.61 17.23 -13.67
N ASN A 3 23.86 18.46 -13.25
CA ASN A 3 23.57 18.94 -11.90
C ASN A 3 22.08 18.67 -11.61
N ARG A 4 21.78 17.59 -10.88
CA ARG A 4 20.47 17.44 -10.24
C ARG A 4 20.35 18.66 -9.32
N LEU A 5 19.39 19.55 -9.60
CA LEU A 5 19.04 20.64 -8.69
C LEU A 5 18.78 20.03 -7.32
N GLN A 6 19.68 20.29 -6.37
CA GLN A 6 19.53 19.82 -5.00
C GLN A 6 18.29 20.48 -4.42
N ARG A 7 17.39 19.70 -3.80
CA ARG A 7 16.28 20.29 -3.04
C ARG A 7 16.90 21.20 -1.97
N SER A 8 16.50 22.46 -1.98
CA SER A 8 16.91 23.46 -0.99
C SER A 8 16.65 22.94 0.42
N VAL A 9 17.66 23.00 1.29
CA VAL A 9 17.52 22.69 2.71
C VAL A 9 16.86 23.87 3.41
N LYS A 10 16.22 23.63 4.55
CA LYS A 10 15.60 24.69 5.36
C LYS A 10 16.66 25.75 5.73
N GLY A 11 16.54 26.95 5.15
CA GLY A 11 17.47 28.06 5.34
C GLY A 11 18.26 28.46 4.09
N ASP A 12 18.25 27.64 3.03
CA ASP A 12 18.88 28.00 1.76
C ASP A 12 18.11 29.13 1.08
N ALA A 13 18.84 30.09 0.51
CA ALA A 13 18.25 31.08 -0.37
C ALA A 13 17.69 30.38 -1.62
N TYR A 14 16.42 30.64 -1.94
CA TYR A 14 15.84 30.13 -3.18
C TYR A 14 16.62 30.64 -4.38
N VAL A 15 17.13 29.73 -5.21
CA VAL A 15 17.87 30.06 -6.45
C VAL A 15 16.97 30.84 -7.42
N VAL A 16 15.66 30.60 -7.37
CA VAL A 16 14.65 31.32 -8.14
C VAL A 16 13.71 32.03 -7.16
N PRO A 17 13.60 33.36 -7.19
CA PRO A 17 12.66 34.08 -6.36
C PRO A 17 11.22 33.73 -6.75
N ALA A 18 10.31 33.67 -5.78
CA ALA A 18 8.90 33.42 -6.07
C ALA A 18 8.32 34.53 -6.96
N ASN A 19 7.55 34.16 -7.98
CA ASN A 19 6.84 35.08 -8.88
C ASN A 19 5.51 35.60 -8.29
N CYS A 20 5.18 35.21 -7.06
CA CYS A 20 4.03 35.69 -6.29
C CYS A 20 4.39 35.83 -4.81
N SER A 21 4.20 37.03 -4.26
CA SER A 21 4.44 37.32 -2.84
C SER A 21 3.30 36.92 -1.91
N ARG A 22 2.17 36.42 -2.44
CA ARG A 22 0.95 36.06 -1.67
C ARG A 22 0.83 34.55 -1.38
N ILE A 23 1.92 33.81 -1.51
CA ILE A 23 1.88 32.34 -1.44
C ILE A 23 1.53 31.82 -0.05
N GLY A 24 1.87 32.54 1.01
CA GLY A 24 1.49 32.18 2.38
C GLY A 24 -0.02 32.21 2.57
N VAL A 25 -0.67 33.30 2.16
CA VAL A 25 -2.14 33.45 2.24
C VAL A 25 -2.85 32.41 1.38
N LEU A 26 -2.37 32.18 0.14
CA LEU A 26 -2.88 31.15 -0.76
C LEU A 26 -2.93 29.76 -0.09
N ASN A 27 -1.79 29.35 0.49
CA ASN A 27 -1.68 28.06 1.15
C ASN A 27 -2.56 27.99 2.41
N ALA A 28 -2.61 29.06 3.21
CA ALA A 28 -3.47 29.12 4.40
C ALA A 28 -4.96 28.96 4.06
N LEU A 29 -5.45 29.64 3.02
CA LEU A 29 -6.84 29.53 2.57
C LEU A 29 -7.14 28.16 1.95
N ARG A 30 -6.19 27.58 1.22
CA ARG A 30 -6.30 26.21 0.69
C ARG A 30 -6.40 25.18 1.84
N ASP A 31 -5.57 25.32 2.87
CA ASP A 31 -5.59 24.45 4.06
C ASP A 31 -6.92 24.56 4.81
N LYS A 32 -7.58 25.73 4.77
CA LYS A 32 -8.92 25.96 5.31
C LYS A 32 -10.05 25.49 4.38
N ASN A 33 -9.72 24.90 3.23
CA ASN A 33 -10.66 24.46 2.20
C ASN A 33 -11.61 25.58 1.73
N VAL A 34 -11.11 26.82 1.65
CA VAL A 34 -11.90 27.96 1.16
C VAL A 34 -12.07 27.85 -0.34
N SER A 35 -13.32 27.87 -0.81
CA SER A 35 -13.62 27.82 -2.25
C SER A 35 -12.97 29.01 -2.97
N GLY A 36 -12.38 28.76 -4.14
CA GLY A 36 -11.74 29.79 -4.94
C GLY A 36 -10.38 30.28 -4.43
N ALA A 37 -9.82 29.67 -3.37
CA ALA A 37 -8.49 30.02 -2.87
C ALA A 37 -7.41 29.99 -3.96
N ASP A 38 -7.52 29.06 -4.92
CA ASP A 38 -6.58 28.91 -6.04
C ASP A 38 -6.92 29.76 -7.28
N THR A 39 -7.96 30.59 -7.19
CA THR A 39 -8.36 31.49 -8.29
C THR A 39 -7.72 32.86 -8.15
N ALA A 40 -7.40 33.48 -9.29
CA ALA A 40 -6.87 34.84 -9.28
C ALA A 40 -7.88 35.86 -8.70
N ASN A 41 -9.18 35.59 -8.81
CA ASN A 41 -10.24 36.52 -8.42
C ASN A 41 -10.22 36.84 -6.92
N LEU A 42 -9.99 35.85 -6.06
CA LEU A 42 -10.08 36.04 -4.60
C LEU A 42 -8.90 36.85 -4.03
N ILE A 43 -7.66 36.50 -4.41
CA ILE A 43 -6.45 37.03 -3.76
C ILE A 43 -5.74 38.06 -4.63
N CYS A 44 -5.71 37.88 -5.95
CA CYS A 44 -5.04 38.86 -6.81
C CYS A 44 -5.81 40.19 -6.87
N GLY A 45 -7.13 40.16 -6.68
CA GLY A 45 -7.98 41.35 -6.64
C GLY A 45 -7.51 42.40 -5.63
N THR A 46 -7.09 41.94 -4.45
CA THR A 46 -6.65 42.80 -3.33
C THR A 46 -5.14 42.93 -3.21
N CYS A 47 -4.38 42.49 -4.23
CA CYS A 47 -2.93 42.54 -4.23
C CYS A 47 -2.40 43.91 -4.68
N ILE A 48 -1.52 44.54 -3.89
CA ILE A 48 -0.88 45.82 -4.24
C ILE A 48 0.02 45.74 -5.49
N LEU A 49 0.49 44.54 -5.81
CA LEU A 49 1.33 44.29 -6.98
C LEU A 49 0.51 43.86 -8.20
N ARG A 50 -0.83 43.83 -8.15
CA ARG A 50 -1.68 43.32 -9.25
C ARG A 50 -1.34 43.97 -10.59
N GLU A 51 -1.32 45.31 -10.66
CA GLU A 51 -1.00 46.02 -11.91
C GLU A 51 0.40 45.71 -12.43
N ALA A 52 1.39 45.63 -11.54
CA ALA A 52 2.75 45.26 -11.93
C ALA A 52 2.82 43.79 -12.38
N CYS A 53 2.11 42.90 -11.68
CA CYS A 53 2.04 41.47 -11.94
C CYS A 53 1.40 41.13 -13.30
N ILE A 54 0.47 41.96 -13.78
CA ILE A 54 -0.19 41.80 -15.10
C ILE A 54 0.74 42.24 -16.24
N ASN A 55 1.62 43.21 -16.01
CA ASN A 55 2.35 43.91 -17.07
C ASN A 55 3.87 43.64 -17.07
N ALA A 56 4.42 43.11 -15.99
CA ALA A 56 5.85 42.95 -15.79
C ALA A 56 6.16 41.81 -14.81
N GLU A 57 7.44 41.49 -14.69
CA GLU A 57 7.96 40.45 -13.79
C GLU A 57 9.05 41.02 -12.87
N GLY A 58 9.13 40.51 -11.65
CA GLY A 58 10.17 40.87 -10.70
C GLY A 58 10.09 40.07 -9.40
N PRO A 59 10.91 40.39 -8.39
CA PRO A 59 10.90 39.67 -7.12
C PRO A 59 9.53 39.78 -6.44
N GLY A 60 8.81 38.66 -6.28
CA GLY A 60 7.51 38.60 -5.62
C GLY A 60 6.30 39.01 -6.49
N TYR A 61 6.47 39.26 -7.79
CA TYR A 61 5.36 39.53 -8.72
C TYR A 61 5.68 39.11 -10.16
N GLY A 62 4.66 38.99 -10.99
CA GLY A 62 4.79 38.59 -12.41
C GLY A 62 4.07 37.30 -12.75
N TYR A 63 3.52 36.59 -11.76
CA TYR A 63 2.70 35.41 -11.97
C TYR A 63 1.62 35.58 -13.06
N LEU A 64 0.89 36.70 -13.07
CA LEU A 64 -0.20 36.92 -14.04
C LEU A 64 0.32 37.18 -15.46
N SER A 65 1.40 37.95 -15.61
CA SER A 65 2.06 38.17 -16.92
C SER A 65 2.61 36.85 -17.45
N GLN A 66 3.40 36.14 -16.64
CA GLN A 66 3.96 34.83 -17.00
C GLN A 66 2.86 33.84 -17.38
N ARG A 67 1.77 33.79 -16.61
CA ARG A 67 0.61 32.92 -16.90
C ARG A 67 -0.03 33.28 -18.24
N ARG A 68 -0.30 34.56 -18.51
CA ARG A 68 -0.86 35.01 -19.81
C ARG A 68 0.05 34.62 -20.97
N ASP A 69 1.33 34.94 -20.87
CA ASP A 69 2.29 34.74 -21.95
C ASP A 69 2.50 33.23 -22.21
N THR A 70 2.48 32.43 -21.14
CA THR A 70 2.57 30.96 -21.21
C THR A 70 1.31 30.33 -21.81
N LEU A 71 0.12 30.76 -21.40
CA LEU A 71 -1.16 30.25 -21.93
C LEU A 71 -1.41 30.68 -23.39
N GLY A 72 -0.80 31.77 -23.85
CA GLY A 72 -0.84 32.19 -25.25
C GLY A 72 0.05 31.34 -26.19
N SER A 73 0.86 30.42 -25.65
CA SER A 73 1.69 29.53 -26.46
C SER A 73 0.84 28.45 -27.15
N PRO A 74 1.11 28.12 -28.44
CA PRO A 74 0.42 27.02 -29.13
C PRO A 74 0.77 25.65 -28.54
N LEU A 75 1.88 25.54 -27.82
CA LEU A 75 2.31 24.33 -27.13
C LEU A 75 2.61 24.67 -25.67
N LEU A 76 1.91 23.99 -24.77
CA LEU A 76 2.01 24.22 -23.34
C LEU A 76 2.31 22.90 -22.62
N ARG A 77 3.30 22.95 -21.73
CA ARG A 77 3.51 21.92 -20.71
C ARG A 77 3.15 22.50 -19.36
N ALA A 78 2.07 21.99 -18.76
CA ALA A 78 1.58 22.46 -17.46
C ALA A 78 1.15 21.28 -16.60
N HIS A 79 1.14 21.49 -15.28
CA HIS A 79 0.38 20.63 -14.38
C HIS A 79 -1.13 20.83 -14.66
N PRO A 80 -1.98 19.79 -14.65
CA PRO A 80 -3.40 19.95 -14.93
C PRO A 80 -4.08 20.98 -14.03
N ASP A 81 -3.71 21.02 -12.75
CA ASP A 81 -4.27 22.03 -11.82
C ASP A 81 -3.89 23.47 -12.14
N SER A 82 -2.84 23.69 -12.93
CA SER A 82 -2.42 25.02 -13.35
C SER A 82 -3.17 25.53 -14.58
N LEU A 83 -3.85 24.65 -15.34
CA LEU A 83 -4.64 25.03 -16.50
C LEU A 83 -5.79 25.97 -16.09
N PRO A 84 -6.27 26.87 -16.97
CA PRO A 84 -7.46 27.65 -16.66
C PRO A 84 -8.68 26.74 -16.49
N ASP A 85 -9.66 27.20 -15.71
CA ASP A 85 -10.93 26.51 -15.63
C ASP A 85 -11.63 26.56 -17.00
N PRO A 86 -12.21 25.46 -17.50
CA PRO A 86 -12.99 25.48 -18.75
C PRO A 86 -14.10 26.53 -18.80
N GLU A 87 -14.67 26.91 -17.66
CA GLU A 87 -15.67 27.98 -17.59
C GLU A 87 -15.07 29.37 -17.87
N ASP A 88 -13.79 29.58 -17.50
CA ASP A 88 -13.06 30.84 -17.68
C ASP A 88 -12.31 30.92 -19.03
N TYR A 89 -11.98 29.76 -19.62
CA TYR A 89 -11.19 29.66 -20.85
C TYR A 89 -11.59 28.42 -21.65
N SER A 90 -12.07 28.64 -22.88
CA SER A 90 -12.47 27.55 -23.77
C SER A 90 -11.28 26.67 -24.16
N LEU A 91 -11.46 25.35 -24.02
CA LEU A 91 -10.52 24.32 -24.47
C LEU A 91 -11.05 23.57 -25.71
N GLU A 92 -12.13 24.04 -26.34
CA GLU A 92 -12.83 23.33 -27.42
C GLU A 92 -11.96 23.06 -28.66
N ASP A 93 -10.90 23.84 -28.87
CA ASP A 93 -9.91 23.68 -29.95
C ASP A 93 -8.56 23.09 -29.46
N ALA A 94 -8.49 22.66 -28.20
CA ALA A 94 -7.26 22.16 -27.60
C ALA A 94 -7.16 20.63 -27.69
N LEU A 95 -5.94 20.15 -27.99
CA LEU A 95 -5.54 18.76 -27.79
C LEU A 95 -4.76 18.65 -26.47
N LEU A 96 -5.26 17.84 -25.53
CA LEU A 96 -4.55 17.57 -24.28
C LEU A 96 -3.79 16.24 -24.37
N ILE A 97 -2.52 16.26 -23.98
CA ILE A 97 -1.67 15.07 -23.85
C ILE A 97 -1.40 14.84 -22.37
N TRP A 98 -1.92 13.74 -21.84
CA TRP A 98 -1.83 13.35 -20.44
C TRP A 98 -0.72 12.32 -20.26
N ASP A 99 0.31 12.67 -19.49
CA ASP A 99 1.43 11.80 -19.16
C ASP A 99 1.18 11.05 -17.84
N GLU A 100 1.26 9.72 -17.88
CA GLU A 100 0.97 8.81 -16.76
C GLU A 100 -0.36 9.10 -16.02
N PRO A 101 -1.51 9.17 -16.72
CA PRO A 101 -2.81 9.43 -16.11
C PRO A 101 -3.20 8.40 -15.03
N GLY A 102 -2.61 7.20 -15.01
CA GLY A 102 -2.85 6.25 -13.93
C GLY A 102 -2.42 6.80 -12.55
N GLN A 103 -1.42 7.68 -12.51
CA GLN A 103 -0.90 8.30 -11.28
C GLN A 103 -1.28 9.78 -11.16
N ASN A 104 -1.19 10.53 -12.26
CA ASN A 104 -1.29 11.99 -12.24
C ASN A 104 -2.74 12.49 -12.37
N PHE A 105 -3.67 11.66 -12.85
CA PHE A 105 -5.06 12.05 -13.00
C PHE A 105 -5.78 11.99 -11.66
N GLN A 106 -6.01 13.16 -11.07
CA GLN A 106 -6.60 13.31 -9.76
C GLN A 106 -8.12 13.21 -9.85
N ILE A 107 -8.66 12.23 -9.13
CA ILE A 107 -10.11 12.00 -9.02
C ILE A 107 -10.69 12.43 -7.68
N LYS A 108 -9.83 12.70 -6.69
CA LYS A 108 -10.22 12.97 -5.32
C LYS A 108 -9.40 14.09 -4.68
N GLN A 109 -10.03 14.78 -3.75
CA GLN A 109 -9.41 15.77 -2.87
C GLN A 109 -9.68 15.39 -1.42
N SER A 110 -8.74 15.68 -0.54
CA SER A 110 -8.83 15.30 0.88
C SER A 110 -8.83 16.54 1.76
N ILE A 111 -9.73 16.58 2.74
CA ILE A 111 -9.79 17.60 3.78
C ILE A 111 -9.40 16.92 5.10
N ALA A 112 -8.30 17.36 5.70
CA ALA A 112 -7.89 16.90 7.02
C ALA A 112 -8.45 17.84 8.10
N VAL A 113 -9.18 17.28 9.05
CA VAL A 113 -9.85 17.98 10.14
C VAL A 113 -9.22 17.56 11.47
N SER A 114 -8.64 18.54 12.15
CA SER A 114 -8.03 18.37 13.48
C SER A 114 -9.04 18.64 14.59
N TYR A 115 -8.67 18.29 15.82
CA TYR A 115 -9.44 18.66 17.01
C TYR A 115 -9.64 20.18 17.14
N ASN A 116 -8.63 20.98 16.80
CA ASN A 116 -8.74 22.44 16.82
C ASN A 116 -9.78 22.96 15.82
N ASP A 117 -9.83 22.37 14.62
CA ASP A 117 -10.84 22.73 13.61
C ASP A 117 -12.27 22.41 14.10
N LEU A 118 -12.44 21.30 14.85
CA LEU A 118 -13.70 20.96 15.50
C LEU A 118 -14.09 22.01 16.56
N GLN A 119 -13.15 22.41 17.43
CA GLN A 119 -13.39 23.43 18.46
C GLN A 119 -13.76 24.79 17.87
N GLN A 120 -13.08 25.22 16.80
CA GLN A 120 -13.42 26.45 16.08
C GLN A 120 -14.84 26.39 15.51
N THR A 121 -15.22 25.24 14.93
CA THR A 121 -16.56 25.03 14.37
C THR A 121 -17.64 25.06 15.45
N ILE A 122 -17.42 24.40 16.59
CA ILE A 122 -18.31 24.44 17.75
C ILE A 122 -18.49 25.90 18.18
N THR A 123 -17.38 26.61 18.40
CA THR A 123 -17.37 28.00 18.89
C THR A 123 -18.16 28.93 17.97
N ALA A 124 -18.03 28.76 16.65
CA ALA A 124 -18.75 29.55 15.66
C ALA A 124 -20.27 29.31 15.65
N LEU A 125 -20.70 28.10 16.02
CA LEU A 125 -22.11 27.72 16.01
C LEU A 125 -22.81 28.01 17.36
N MET A 126 -22.09 28.13 18.48
CA MET A 126 -22.69 28.41 19.80
C MET A 126 -23.64 29.63 19.83
N PRO A 127 -23.37 30.75 19.12
CA PRO A 127 -24.28 31.89 19.08
C PRO A 127 -25.62 31.64 18.38
N TYR A 128 -25.78 30.48 17.73
CA TYR A 128 -26.97 30.11 16.95
C TYR A 128 -27.60 28.81 17.52
N PRO A 129 -28.31 28.89 18.66
CA PRO A 129 -28.74 27.71 19.41
C PRO A 129 -29.58 26.71 18.60
N GLU A 130 -30.52 27.19 17.79
CA GLU A 130 -31.39 26.32 16.98
C GLU A 130 -30.58 25.45 16.00
N LEU A 131 -29.62 26.07 15.31
CA LEU A 131 -28.75 25.36 14.37
C LEU A 131 -27.71 24.50 15.08
N PHE A 132 -27.17 24.98 16.20
CA PHE A 132 -26.26 24.20 17.01
C PHE A 132 -26.92 22.90 17.48
N THR A 133 -28.16 22.95 17.97
CA THR A 133 -28.93 21.76 18.37
C THR A 133 -29.07 20.73 17.25
N LEU A 134 -29.22 21.17 15.99
CA LEU A 134 -29.32 20.25 14.85
C LEU A 134 -28.04 19.45 14.59
N VAL A 135 -26.87 20.05 14.81
CA VAL A 135 -25.57 19.41 14.53
C VAL A 135 -24.83 18.93 15.78
N GLN A 136 -25.30 19.31 16.97
CA GLN A 136 -24.69 18.95 18.24
C GLN A 136 -24.47 17.42 18.38
N PRO A 137 -25.41 16.54 18.03
CA PRO A 137 -25.18 15.09 18.13
C PRO A 137 -23.95 14.64 17.33
N LEU A 138 -23.75 15.19 16.12
CA LEU A 138 -22.61 14.89 15.27
C LEU A 138 -21.30 15.40 15.89
N LEU A 139 -21.30 16.66 16.38
CA LEU A 139 -20.10 17.26 16.98
C LEU A 139 -19.68 16.50 18.25
N VAL A 140 -20.64 16.08 19.07
CA VAL A 140 -20.38 15.28 20.28
C VAL A 140 -19.83 13.91 19.93
N ALA A 141 -20.35 13.24 18.90
CA ALA A 141 -19.83 11.95 18.44
C ALA A 141 -18.40 12.04 17.89
N LEU A 142 -18.00 13.18 17.34
CA LEU A 142 -16.65 13.42 16.81
C LEU A 142 -15.61 13.72 17.89
N LEU A 143 -16.01 14.31 19.03
CA LEU A 143 -15.08 14.67 20.11
C LEU A 143 -14.17 13.51 20.54
N PRO A 144 -14.68 12.33 20.95
CA PRO A 144 -13.82 11.24 21.43
C PRO A 144 -12.92 10.64 20.35
N LEU A 145 -13.31 10.79 19.08
CA LEU A 145 -12.53 10.33 17.93
C LEU A 145 -11.34 11.26 17.61
N LEU A 146 -11.40 12.53 18.03
CA LEU A 146 -10.41 13.55 17.68
C LEU A 146 -9.59 14.07 18.87
N ASP A 147 -10.11 14.01 20.09
CA ASP A 147 -9.42 14.47 21.30
C ASP A 147 -8.41 13.45 21.85
N GLY A 148 -8.38 12.23 21.29
CA GLY A 148 -7.50 11.14 21.68
C GLY A 148 -7.94 10.37 22.92
N SER A 149 -9.15 10.61 23.42
CA SER A 149 -9.74 9.85 24.53
C SER A 149 -10.05 8.40 24.12
N GLU A 150 -10.38 8.16 22.85
CA GLU A 150 -10.58 6.82 22.32
C GLU A 150 -9.34 6.26 21.61
N LYS A 151 -9.04 4.97 21.84
CA LYS A 151 -7.98 4.25 21.13
C LYS A 151 -8.51 3.67 19.81
N LEU A 152 -8.17 4.32 18.70
CA LEU A 152 -8.62 3.96 17.34
C LEU A 152 -7.82 2.81 16.68
N GLY A 153 -6.93 2.15 17.42
CA GLY A 153 -6.02 1.14 16.86
C GLY A 153 -4.91 1.73 15.99
N LYS A 154 -4.09 0.84 15.39
CA LYS A 154 -2.89 1.24 14.64
C LYS A 154 -3.19 1.95 13.32
N TYR A 155 -4.30 1.62 12.68
CA TYR A 155 -4.66 2.09 11.34
C TYR A 155 -5.82 3.10 11.34
N GLY A 156 -6.44 3.35 12.49
CA GLY A 156 -7.62 4.19 12.60
C GLY A 156 -8.91 3.46 12.21
N LEU A 157 -9.94 4.24 11.92
CA LEU A 157 -11.27 3.81 11.51
C LEU A 157 -11.52 4.12 10.03
N ASP A 158 -12.10 3.17 9.33
CA ASP A 158 -12.44 3.30 7.92
C ASP A 158 -13.81 3.97 7.69
N HIS A 159 -14.30 4.01 6.45
CA HIS A 159 -15.58 4.66 6.15
C HIS A 159 -16.77 4.02 6.84
N SER A 160 -16.86 2.69 6.80
CA SER A 160 -17.97 1.94 7.39
C SER A 160 -17.95 2.06 8.90
N ASP A 161 -16.76 1.95 9.51
CA ASP A 161 -16.57 2.09 10.95
C ASP A 161 -16.94 3.49 11.47
N VAL A 162 -16.50 4.54 10.76
CA VAL A 162 -16.82 5.92 11.13
C VAL A 162 -18.32 6.17 10.95
N LYS A 163 -18.91 5.77 9.82
CA LYS A 163 -20.34 5.97 9.56
C LYS A 163 -21.21 5.24 10.58
N GLY A 164 -20.79 4.05 11.05
CA GLY A 164 -21.48 3.30 12.10
C GLY A 164 -21.46 3.97 13.48
N ARG A 165 -20.55 4.93 13.72
CA ARG A 165 -20.41 5.65 14.99
C ARG A 165 -21.01 7.05 14.97
N LEU A 166 -21.18 7.64 13.78
CA LEU A 166 -21.74 8.97 13.63
C LEU A 166 -23.27 8.89 13.51
N PRO A 167 -24.01 9.90 14.00
CA PRO A 167 -25.46 9.93 13.88
C PRO A 167 -25.89 10.07 12.41
N ASP A 168 -27.10 9.60 12.13
CA ASP A 168 -27.75 9.91 10.86
C ASP A 168 -28.04 11.42 10.79
N MET A 169 -27.68 12.02 9.66
CA MET A 169 -27.87 13.44 9.38
C MET A 169 -28.92 13.68 8.28
N ALA A 170 -29.72 12.67 7.95
CA ALA A 170 -30.86 12.79 7.05
C ALA A 170 -31.77 13.96 7.46
N GLY A 171 -32.17 14.78 6.49
CA GLY A 171 -33.09 15.90 6.71
C GLY A 171 -32.47 17.19 7.25
N VAL A 172 -31.20 17.19 7.67
CA VAL A 172 -30.49 18.43 8.07
C VAL A 172 -30.30 19.35 6.86
N LYS A 173 -30.92 20.53 6.89
CA LYS A 173 -30.81 21.53 5.83
C LYS A 173 -29.47 22.25 5.92
N LEU A 174 -28.69 22.20 4.83
CA LEU A 174 -27.33 22.72 4.80
C LEU A 174 -27.21 24.23 4.55
N GLY A 175 -28.27 24.87 4.04
CA GLY A 175 -28.21 26.26 3.58
C GLY A 175 -27.86 27.27 4.67
N GLU A 176 -28.56 27.22 5.80
CA GLU A 176 -28.35 28.14 6.92
C GLU A 176 -27.00 27.90 7.61
N ILE A 177 -26.61 26.62 7.75
CA ILE A 177 -25.30 26.24 8.30
C ILE A 177 -24.17 26.78 7.40
N ALA A 178 -24.33 26.68 6.08
CA ALA A 178 -23.34 27.19 5.12
C ALA A 178 -23.20 28.71 5.19
N GLN A 179 -24.30 29.45 5.38
CA GLN A 179 -24.26 30.91 5.53
C GLN A 179 -23.50 31.34 6.79
N ILE A 180 -23.73 30.66 7.93
CA ILE A 180 -23.05 31.00 9.19
C ILE A 180 -21.57 30.63 9.17
N LEU A 181 -21.25 29.47 8.59
CA LEU A 181 -19.87 29.01 8.48
C LEU A 181 -19.11 29.65 7.32
N THR A 182 -19.75 30.53 6.55
CA THR A 182 -19.10 31.27 5.47
C THR A 182 -17.90 32.03 6.04
N PRO A 183 -16.69 31.79 5.52
CA PRO A 183 -15.49 32.37 6.09
C PRO A 183 -15.49 33.89 5.90
N ASN A 184 -15.16 34.63 6.97
CA ASN A 184 -14.93 36.06 6.86
C ASN A 184 -13.56 36.32 6.23
N LEU A 185 -13.57 36.80 4.99
CA LEU A 185 -12.36 37.13 4.22
C LEU A 185 -12.10 38.64 4.13
N GLY A 186 -12.76 39.45 4.97
CA GLY A 186 -12.61 40.91 4.96
C GLY A 186 -11.18 41.39 5.17
N PHE A 187 -10.35 40.60 5.88
CA PHE A 187 -8.92 40.89 6.06
C PHE A 187 -8.12 40.92 4.74
N LEU A 188 -8.63 40.30 3.67
CA LEU A 188 -8.02 40.42 2.34
C LEU A 188 -8.21 41.81 1.75
N ASN A 189 -9.27 42.53 2.13
CA ASN A 189 -9.64 43.85 1.64
C ASN A 189 -9.82 44.84 2.79
N THR A 190 -8.71 45.22 3.41
CA THR A 190 -8.66 46.07 4.63
C THR A 190 -9.35 47.43 4.49
N THR A 191 -9.69 47.88 3.27
CA THR A 191 -10.37 49.16 3.05
C THR A 191 -11.86 49.04 2.76
N ALA A 192 -12.38 47.81 2.54
CA ALA A 192 -13.81 47.57 2.29
C ALA A 192 -14.69 48.09 3.44
N ASP A 193 -14.21 48.01 4.68
CA ASP A 193 -14.89 48.52 5.88
C ASP A 193 -15.10 50.06 5.86
N TYR A 194 -14.36 50.78 5.01
CA TYR A 194 -14.50 52.22 4.80
C TYR A 194 -15.32 52.56 3.53
N GLY A 195 -15.97 51.57 2.91
CA GLY A 195 -16.80 51.75 1.71
C GLY A 195 -16.00 51.93 0.41
N VAL A 196 -14.70 51.61 0.40
CA VAL A 196 -13.83 51.72 -0.77
C VAL A 196 -13.03 50.43 -0.95
N ASP A 197 -13.14 49.79 -2.11
CA ASP A 197 -12.36 48.58 -2.40
C ASP A 197 -10.87 48.92 -2.52
N LEU A 198 -10.01 48.11 -1.91
CA LEU A 198 -8.56 48.27 -2.02
C LEU A 198 -8.10 48.15 -3.48
N ALA A 199 -8.82 47.41 -4.32
CA ALA A 199 -8.58 47.32 -5.76
C ALA A 199 -8.77 48.66 -6.48
N ASP A 200 -9.68 49.51 -6.00
CA ASP A 200 -10.04 50.80 -6.61
C ASP A 200 -9.12 51.95 -6.17
N LEU A 201 -8.32 51.73 -5.13
CA LEU A 201 -7.41 52.75 -4.61
C LEU A 201 -6.19 52.98 -5.53
N PRO A 202 -5.68 54.21 -5.66
CA PRO A 202 -4.40 54.49 -6.29
C PRO A 202 -3.25 53.68 -5.65
N LYS A 203 -2.28 53.24 -6.47
CA LYS A 203 -1.13 52.40 -6.07
C LYS A 203 -0.42 52.89 -4.79
N GLN A 204 -0.25 54.21 -4.65
CA GLN A 204 0.43 54.81 -3.49
C GLN A 204 -0.36 54.66 -2.18
N LEU A 205 -1.69 54.64 -2.25
CA LEU A 205 -2.57 54.43 -1.10
C LEU A 205 -2.70 52.95 -0.75
N ARG A 206 -2.84 52.08 -1.76
CA ARG A 206 -2.82 50.61 -1.59
C ARG A 206 -1.65 50.11 -0.76
N LYS A 207 -0.45 50.65 -0.99
CA LYS A 207 0.77 50.26 -0.26
C LYS A 207 0.70 50.59 1.25
N LYS A 208 -0.09 51.57 1.66
CA LYS A 208 -0.24 51.96 3.07
C LYS A 208 -1.19 51.04 3.86
N PHE A 209 -2.08 50.34 3.17
CA PHE A 209 -3.11 49.50 3.76
C PHE A 209 -2.87 48.00 3.56
N SER A 210 -1.75 47.61 2.94
CA SER A 210 -1.43 46.21 2.70
C SER A 210 -0.55 45.65 3.81
N ASP A 211 -1.14 44.76 4.59
CA ASP A 211 -0.42 43.90 5.53
C ASP A 211 0.57 42.99 4.78
N ARG A 212 1.57 42.53 5.52
CA ARG A 212 2.56 41.57 4.98
C ARG A 212 1.86 40.23 4.74
N ASP A 213 2.32 39.48 3.74
CA ASP A 213 1.80 38.14 3.46
C ASP A 213 1.83 37.23 4.69
N SER A 214 2.89 37.32 5.50
CA SER A 214 3.01 36.56 6.75
C SER A 214 1.91 36.87 7.76
N GLU A 215 1.50 38.14 7.88
CA GLU A 215 0.47 38.59 8.82
C GLU A 215 -0.91 38.14 8.34
N MET A 216 -1.22 38.36 7.05
CA MET A 216 -2.47 37.89 6.44
C MET A 216 -2.58 36.36 6.45
N ALA A 217 -1.48 35.64 6.24
CA ALA A 217 -1.46 34.19 6.28
C ALA A 217 -1.71 33.66 7.70
N GLU A 218 -1.28 34.39 8.73
CA GLU A 218 -1.58 34.07 10.12
C GLU A 218 -3.03 34.35 10.46
N GLN A 219 -3.55 35.53 10.05
CA GLN A 219 -4.98 35.85 10.18
C GLN A 219 -5.86 34.80 9.49
N ALA A 220 -5.46 34.32 8.31
CA ALA A 220 -6.15 33.23 7.63
C ALA A 220 -6.08 31.91 8.43
N ARG A 221 -4.92 31.56 8.98
CA ARG A 221 -4.75 30.31 9.75
C ARG A 221 -5.54 30.31 11.06
N GLU A 222 -5.57 31.43 11.77
CA GLU A 222 -6.20 31.54 13.08
C GLU A 222 -7.69 31.91 12.98
N GLY A 223 -8.03 32.87 12.12
CA GLY A 223 -9.36 33.49 12.06
C GLY A 223 -10.33 32.86 11.07
N VAL A 224 -9.87 32.13 10.05
CA VAL A 224 -10.75 31.49 9.08
C VAL A 224 -11.16 30.09 9.57
N ILE A 225 -12.47 29.86 9.64
CA ILE A 225 -13.03 28.54 9.97
C ILE A 225 -12.81 27.60 8.78
N LYS A 226 -12.27 26.40 9.06
CA LYS A 226 -12.07 25.39 8.03
C LYS A 226 -13.42 24.90 7.50
N GLN A 227 -13.56 24.82 6.18
CA GLN A 227 -14.81 24.45 5.51
C GLN A 227 -14.93 22.92 5.37
N TRP A 228 -15.32 22.22 6.43
CA TRP A 228 -15.38 20.75 6.46
C TRP A 228 -16.74 20.17 6.89
N LEU A 229 -17.52 20.88 7.72
CA LEU A 229 -18.76 20.35 8.29
C LEU A 229 -19.83 20.06 7.23
N ILE A 230 -20.01 20.96 6.26
CA ILE A 230 -20.97 20.78 5.17
C ILE A 230 -20.62 19.56 4.31
N PRO A 231 -19.36 19.39 3.82
CA PRO A 231 -18.96 18.15 3.18
C PRO A 231 -19.22 16.89 4.00
N LEU A 232 -18.90 16.89 5.30
CA LEU A 232 -19.14 15.73 6.16
C LEU A 232 -20.64 15.36 6.19
N ILE A 233 -21.51 16.33 6.47
CA ILE A 233 -22.96 16.08 6.55
C ILE A 233 -23.48 15.54 5.21
N ARG A 234 -23.01 16.07 4.06
CA ARG A 234 -23.39 15.55 2.74
C ARG A 234 -23.01 14.09 2.57
N ILE A 235 -21.82 13.66 3.01
CA ILE A 235 -21.42 12.25 2.96
C ILE A 235 -22.33 11.39 3.85
N LEU A 236 -22.64 11.87 5.06
CA LEU A 236 -23.53 11.15 5.99
C LEU A 236 -24.96 11.04 5.44
N GLN A 237 -25.42 12.01 4.65
CA GLN A 237 -26.70 11.99 3.93
C GLN A 237 -26.69 11.08 2.68
N GLY A 238 -25.59 10.37 2.40
CA GLY A 238 -25.45 9.49 1.23
C GLY A 238 -24.95 10.18 -0.04
N GLY A 239 -24.48 11.43 0.07
CA GLY A 239 -23.77 12.11 -1.00
C GLY A 239 -22.38 11.50 -1.28
N PRO A 240 -21.74 11.89 -2.39
CA PRO A 240 -20.48 11.29 -2.81
C PRO A 240 -19.32 11.69 -1.88
N GLY A 241 -18.49 10.71 -1.53
CA GLY A 241 -17.29 10.90 -0.71
C GLY A 241 -17.13 9.80 0.34
N CYS A 242 -15.97 9.80 0.99
CA CYS A 242 -15.68 8.86 2.08
C CYS A 242 -15.11 9.62 3.27
N VAL A 243 -15.28 9.04 4.45
CA VAL A 243 -14.75 9.58 5.71
C VAL A 243 -13.87 8.54 6.37
N GLN A 244 -12.81 8.96 7.04
CA GLN A 244 -11.91 8.08 7.79
C GLN A 244 -11.38 8.83 9.00
N VAL A 245 -11.02 8.13 10.07
CA VAL A 245 -10.31 8.75 11.19
C VAL A 245 -9.00 8.03 11.39
N ASN A 246 -7.89 8.75 11.40
CA ASN A 246 -6.57 8.19 11.68
C ASN A 246 -5.81 9.10 12.66
N HIS A 247 -4.52 8.84 12.88
CA HIS A 247 -3.72 9.62 13.83
C HIS A 247 -3.52 11.09 13.43
N TYR A 248 -3.87 11.48 12.21
CA TYR A 248 -3.87 12.88 11.75
C TYR A 248 -5.24 13.59 11.97
N GLY A 249 -6.27 12.86 12.43
CA GLY A 249 -7.62 13.37 12.65
C GLY A 249 -8.65 12.78 11.68
N LEU A 250 -9.74 13.50 11.47
CA LEU A 250 -10.82 13.13 10.54
C LEU A 250 -10.42 13.53 9.13
N ILE A 251 -10.43 12.59 8.20
CA ILE A 251 -10.13 12.81 6.79
C ILE A 251 -11.42 12.66 5.99
N LEU A 252 -11.82 13.71 5.29
CA LEU A 252 -12.91 13.68 4.31
C LEU A 252 -12.31 13.59 2.92
N ASN A 253 -12.68 12.57 2.16
CA ASN A 253 -12.27 12.40 0.78
C ASN A 253 -13.46 12.68 -0.14
N LEU A 254 -13.32 13.67 -1.01
CA LEU A 254 -14.37 14.15 -1.91
C LEU A 254 -13.95 13.93 -3.36
N PRO A 255 -14.90 13.78 -4.30
CA PRO A 255 -14.60 13.84 -5.72
C PRO A 255 -13.91 15.16 -6.09
N ALA A 256 -12.88 15.09 -6.93
CA ALA A 256 -12.21 16.23 -7.53
C ALA A 256 -12.50 16.24 -9.04
N PRO A 257 -13.51 16.99 -9.50
CA PRO A 257 -13.97 16.92 -10.89
C PRO A 257 -13.04 17.62 -11.88
N ARG A 258 -12.07 18.41 -11.41
CA ARG A 258 -11.26 19.33 -12.22
C ARG A 258 -10.59 18.66 -13.42
N HIS A 259 -9.85 17.57 -13.22
CA HIS A 259 -9.12 16.92 -14.31
C HIS A 259 -10.07 16.30 -15.33
N ARG A 260 -11.19 15.75 -14.85
CA ARG A 260 -12.27 15.23 -15.69
C ARG A 260 -12.95 16.34 -16.50
N ALA A 261 -13.23 17.49 -15.89
CA ALA A 261 -13.80 18.65 -16.57
C ALA A 261 -12.86 19.17 -17.66
N LEU A 262 -11.56 19.27 -17.38
CA LEU A 262 -10.54 19.64 -18.37
C LEU A 262 -10.52 18.66 -19.56
N ALA A 263 -10.55 17.36 -19.29
CA ALA A 263 -10.55 16.35 -20.34
C ALA A 263 -11.83 16.43 -21.20
N HIS A 264 -13.00 16.61 -20.59
CA HIS A 264 -14.28 16.70 -21.33
C HIS A 264 -14.44 18.00 -22.11
N ALA A 265 -13.83 19.10 -21.66
CA ALA A 265 -13.87 20.38 -22.34
C ALA A 265 -12.94 20.47 -23.55
N ALA A 266 -11.92 19.61 -23.61
CA ALA A 266 -10.94 19.61 -24.70
C ALA A 266 -11.50 18.98 -25.98
N GLN A 267 -11.04 19.45 -27.15
CA GLN A 267 -11.40 18.87 -28.45
C GLN A 267 -11.06 17.38 -28.54
N ALA A 268 -9.88 17.03 -28.03
CA ALA A 268 -9.32 15.70 -28.08
C ALA A 268 -8.35 15.48 -26.92
N ASN A 269 -8.20 14.21 -26.54
CA ASN A 269 -7.30 13.80 -25.49
C ASN A 269 -6.44 12.61 -25.95
N VAL A 270 -5.15 12.65 -25.63
CA VAL A 270 -4.22 11.54 -25.79
C VAL A 270 -3.69 11.17 -24.40
N PHE A 271 -3.95 9.93 -23.98
CA PHE A 271 -3.52 9.41 -22.69
C PHE A 271 -2.33 8.48 -22.88
N LEU A 272 -1.19 8.83 -22.29
CA LEU A 272 0.07 8.10 -22.40
C LEU A 272 0.32 7.33 -21.09
N ASP A 273 -0.08 6.06 -21.04
CA ASP A 273 0.21 5.18 -19.91
C ASP A 273 0.47 3.75 -20.41
N ALA A 274 1.55 3.13 -19.94
CA ALA A 274 1.89 1.76 -20.29
C ALA A 274 1.11 0.72 -19.47
N THR A 275 0.51 1.13 -18.34
CA THR A 275 -0.01 0.22 -17.31
C THR A 275 -1.46 0.49 -16.89
N LEU A 276 -2.03 1.63 -17.26
CA LEU A 276 -3.44 1.92 -17.03
C LEU A 276 -4.32 1.13 -18.00
N SER A 277 -5.32 0.43 -17.47
CA SER A 277 -6.32 -0.25 -18.29
C SER A 277 -7.31 0.74 -18.90
N ARG A 278 -7.94 0.35 -20.01
CA ARG A 278 -8.99 1.15 -20.66
C ARG A 278 -10.19 1.31 -19.72
N GLU A 279 -10.51 0.26 -18.99
CA GLU A 279 -11.62 0.17 -18.06
C GLU A 279 -11.41 1.10 -16.85
N ASP A 280 -10.19 1.13 -16.28
CA ASP A 280 -9.87 2.03 -15.17
C ASP A 280 -9.81 3.50 -15.63
N LEU A 281 -9.33 3.77 -16.85
CA LEU A 281 -9.36 5.12 -17.41
C LEU A 281 -10.81 5.60 -17.65
N ALA A 282 -11.67 4.72 -18.17
CA ALA A 282 -13.09 5.01 -18.38
C ALA A 282 -13.79 5.39 -17.08
N LEU A 283 -13.51 4.68 -15.98
CA LEU A 283 -14.00 5.01 -14.65
C LEU A 283 -13.50 6.39 -14.17
N LYS A 284 -12.22 6.72 -14.38
CA LYS A 284 -11.66 8.04 -14.04
C LYS A 284 -12.34 9.16 -14.84
N LEU A 285 -12.63 8.94 -16.13
CA LEU A 285 -13.30 9.90 -17.01
C LEU A 285 -14.82 9.96 -16.84
N GLY A 286 -15.43 8.91 -16.29
CA GLY A 286 -16.89 8.78 -16.22
C GLY A 286 -17.53 8.56 -17.59
N CYS A 287 -16.89 7.78 -18.47
CA CYS A 287 -17.39 7.43 -19.81
C CYS A 287 -17.39 5.91 -20.03
N SER A 288 -17.91 5.46 -21.17
CA SER A 288 -17.84 4.05 -21.56
C SER A 288 -16.43 3.66 -22.04
N PRO A 289 -15.92 2.46 -21.72
CA PRO A 289 -14.67 1.95 -22.27
C PRO A 289 -14.62 1.96 -23.81
N ASP A 290 -15.75 1.86 -24.51
CA ASP A 290 -15.80 1.82 -25.98
C ASP A 290 -15.54 3.18 -26.65
N GLU A 291 -15.70 4.26 -25.88
CA GLU A 291 -15.34 5.62 -26.28
C GLU A 291 -13.82 5.81 -26.32
N ILE A 292 -13.07 4.96 -25.62
CA ILE A 292 -11.60 5.03 -25.53
C ILE A 292 -10.98 4.12 -26.59
N LYS A 293 -10.34 4.73 -27.59
CA LYS A 293 -9.53 4.01 -28.57
C LYS A 293 -8.13 3.74 -28.02
N VAL A 294 -7.80 2.46 -27.89
CA VAL A 294 -6.49 2.01 -27.40
C VAL A 294 -5.57 1.74 -28.56
N VAL A 295 -4.49 2.53 -28.65
CA VAL A 295 -3.40 2.32 -29.60
C VAL A 295 -2.21 1.73 -28.85
N ARG A 296 -1.70 0.58 -29.32
CA ARG A 296 -0.53 -0.09 -28.73
C ARG A 296 0.49 -0.38 -29.81
N GLN A 297 1.76 -0.26 -29.46
CA GLN A 297 2.84 -0.77 -30.30
C GLN A 297 2.90 -2.30 -30.15
N VAL A 298 3.24 -3.01 -31.23
CA VAL A 298 3.56 -4.44 -31.16
C VAL A 298 4.71 -4.61 -30.16
N VAL A 299 4.49 -5.45 -29.15
CA VAL A 299 5.50 -5.75 -28.13
C VAL A 299 6.71 -6.37 -28.83
N PRO A 300 7.90 -5.75 -28.79
CA PRO A 300 9.09 -6.33 -29.39
C PRO A 300 9.45 -7.65 -28.70
N ASP A 301 10.17 -8.53 -29.40
CA ASP A 301 10.68 -9.75 -28.80
C ASP A 301 11.58 -9.41 -27.60
N VAL A 302 11.25 -10.01 -26.45
CA VAL A 302 11.97 -9.88 -25.17
C VAL A 302 12.44 -11.25 -24.69
N GLY A 303 12.71 -12.19 -25.60
CA GLY A 303 13.27 -13.51 -25.28
C GLY A 303 14.61 -13.47 -24.52
N ASN A 304 15.23 -12.30 -24.45
CA ASN A 304 16.43 -12.05 -23.66
C ASN A 304 16.16 -11.72 -22.18
N LEU A 305 14.90 -11.62 -21.76
CA LEU A 305 14.49 -11.36 -20.37
C LEU A 305 13.91 -12.61 -19.71
N VAL A 306 14.49 -13.01 -18.58
CA VAL A 306 13.97 -14.08 -17.71
C VAL A 306 13.37 -13.48 -16.45
N ILE A 307 12.09 -13.79 -16.18
CA ILE A 307 11.42 -13.38 -14.95
C ILE A 307 11.24 -14.60 -14.06
N THR A 308 11.88 -14.58 -12.89
CA THR A 308 11.78 -15.62 -11.86
C THR A 308 10.95 -15.09 -10.70
N GLN A 309 9.97 -15.87 -10.23
CA GLN A 309 9.15 -15.54 -9.08
C GLN A 309 9.44 -16.50 -7.92
N VAL A 310 9.74 -15.96 -6.75
CA VAL A 310 9.91 -16.71 -5.50
C VAL A 310 8.60 -16.73 -4.73
N THR A 311 7.98 -17.91 -4.58
CA THR A 311 6.58 -18.07 -4.13
C THR A 311 6.40 -18.60 -2.71
N ASP A 312 7.48 -18.76 -1.95
CA ASP A 312 7.48 -19.29 -0.57
C ASP A 312 7.99 -18.24 0.44
N MET A 313 7.82 -16.96 0.10
CA MET A 313 8.29 -15.82 0.88
C MET A 313 7.14 -14.91 1.37
N LYS A 314 5.89 -15.20 1.00
CA LYS A 314 4.71 -14.37 1.30
C LYS A 314 4.80 -13.01 0.59
N ARG A 315 3.96 -12.07 1.00
CA ARG A 315 3.90 -10.71 0.41
C ARG A 315 5.18 -9.88 0.61
N MET A 316 6.07 -10.25 1.53
CA MET A 316 7.30 -9.50 1.87
C MET A 316 7.09 -7.98 2.03
N GLY A 317 6.02 -7.56 2.71
CA GLY A 317 5.65 -6.15 2.90
C GLY A 317 6.53 -5.37 3.90
N MET A 318 6.01 -4.26 4.43
CA MET A 318 6.69 -3.34 5.37
C MET A 318 6.99 -3.93 6.77
N SER A 319 6.33 -5.04 7.10
CA SER A 319 6.49 -5.79 8.34
C SER A 319 7.05 -7.17 8.00
N ARG A 320 8.29 -7.43 8.41
CA ARG A 320 9.03 -8.66 8.14
C ARG A 320 9.59 -9.25 9.42
N GLY A 321 9.49 -10.56 9.57
CA GLY A 321 10.13 -11.28 10.67
C GLY A 321 11.64 -11.47 10.45
N GLY A 322 12.37 -11.84 11.51
CA GLY A 322 13.82 -12.06 11.43
C GLY A 322 14.23 -13.17 10.46
N ASP A 323 13.41 -14.22 10.30
CA ASP A 323 13.67 -15.29 9.33
C ASP A 323 13.52 -14.82 7.87
N GLN A 324 12.46 -14.06 7.56
CA GLN A 324 12.25 -13.46 6.24
C GLN A 324 13.40 -12.55 5.83
N LEU A 325 13.93 -11.74 6.76
CA LEU A 325 15.08 -10.87 6.50
C LEU A 325 16.36 -11.67 6.21
N LYS A 326 16.61 -12.76 6.95
CA LYS A 326 17.75 -13.64 6.71
C LYS A 326 17.66 -14.34 5.35
N ARG A 327 16.49 -14.89 5.03
CA ARG A 327 16.25 -15.56 3.74
C ARG A 327 16.39 -14.60 2.56
N LEU A 328 15.83 -13.39 2.69
CA LEU A 328 15.98 -12.34 1.70
C LEU A 328 17.46 -11.97 1.49
N ALA A 329 18.22 -11.78 2.56
CA ALA A 329 19.65 -11.48 2.48
C ALA A 329 20.43 -12.60 1.76
N ALA A 330 20.06 -13.86 1.97
CA ALA A 330 20.67 -14.99 1.25
C ALA A 330 20.35 -14.98 -0.25
N ILE A 331 19.10 -14.67 -0.64
CA ILE A 331 18.73 -14.54 -2.07
C ILE A 331 19.46 -13.34 -2.70
N ALA A 332 19.47 -12.20 -2.01
CA ALA A 332 20.18 -11.00 -2.45
C ALA A 332 21.68 -11.25 -2.63
N GLY A 333 22.30 -11.90 -1.64
CA GLY A 333 23.71 -12.31 -1.68
C GLY A 333 23.99 -13.22 -2.87
N HIS A 334 23.17 -14.26 -3.09
CA HIS A 334 23.33 -15.17 -4.22
C HIS A 334 23.41 -14.45 -5.57
N TYR A 335 22.51 -13.50 -5.85
CA TYR A 335 22.56 -12.77 -7.12
C TYR A 335 23.71 -11.76 -7.21
N ARG A 336 24.11 -11.15 -6.09
CA ARG A 336 25.31 -10.30 -6.04
C ARG A 336 26.60 -11.09 -6.24
N ASP A 337 26.67 -12.32 -5.74
CA ASP A 337 27.82 -13.19 -5.95
C ASP A 337 27.96 -13.62 -7.43
N LEU A 338 26.84 -13.73 -8.14
CA LEU A 338 26.83 -14.01 -9.59
C LEU A 338 27.27 -12.78 -10.42
N ASP A 339 26.79 -11.59 -10.07
CA ASP A 339 27.14 -10.33 -10.75
C ASP A 339 26.92 -9.13 -9.80
N ALA A 340 27.96 -8.73 -9.08
CA ALA A 340 27.87 -7.63 -8.12
C ALA A 340 27.71 -6.26 -8.82
N ASP A 341 28.28 -6.10 -10.02
CA ASP A 341 28.36 -4.83 -10.71
C ASP A 341 26.99 -4.40 -11.25
N THR A 342 26.21 -5.36 -11.74
CA THR A 342 24.94 -5.09 -12.42
C THR A 342 23.70 -5.67 -11.73
N THR A 343 23.84 -6.23 -10.52
CA THR A 343 22.70 -6.62 -9.68
C THR A 343 22.26 -5.45 -8.81
N ARG A 344 20.96 -5.12 -8.84
CA ARG A 344 20.36 -4.11 -7.96
C ARG A 344 19.07 -4.60 -7.33
N ILE A 345 18.78 -4.10 -6.13
CA ILE A 345 17.63 -4.49 -5.32
C ILE A 345 16.68 -3.31 -5.14
N LEU A 346 15.43 -3.51 -5.52
CA LEU A 346 14.34 -2.56 -5.29
C LEU A 346 13.44 -3.11 -4.18
N ASP A 347 13.31 -2.34 -3.11
CA ASP A 347 12.56 -2.71 -1.91
C ASP A 347 11.71 -1.52 -1.44
N PHE A 348 10.94 -1.67 -0.36
CA PHE A 348 10.28 -0.55 0.29
C PHE A 348 11.30 0.39 0.92
N LYS A 349 10.97 1.68 0.98
CA LYS A 349 11.86 2.74 1.51
C LYS A 349 12.50 2.43 2.88
N LYS A 350 11.81 1.67 3.73
CA LYS A 350 12.31 1.24 5.05
C LYS A 350 13.49 0.26 4.98
N PHE A 351 13.57 -0.53 3.91
CA PHE A 351 14.57 -1.60 3.71
C PHE A 351 15.45 -1.35 2.48
N MET A 352 15.36 -0.15 1.90
CA MET A 352 16.06 0.21 0.68
C MET A 352 17.56 0.10 0.83
N GLU A 353 18.18 -0.58 -0.14
CA GLU A 353 19.62 -0.52 -0.39
C GLU A 353 19.90 0.24 -1.69
N ASP A 354 19.42 -0.26 -2.83
CA ASP A 354 19.66 0.37 -4.14
C ASP A 354 18.49 1.23 -4.63
N GLY A 355 17.24 0.78 -4.43
CA GLY A 355 16.05 1.48 -4.89
C GLY A 355 14.80 1.27 -4.02
N ALA A 356 13.84 2.19 -4.16
CA ALA A 356 12.54 2.18 -3.52
C ALA A 356 11.41 1.88 -4.50
N TRP A 357 10.41 1.10 -4.06
CA TRP A 357 9.08 1.12 -4.66
C TRP A 357 8.53 2.55 -4.76
N TRP A 358 7.79 2.81 -5.85
CA TRP A 358 7.20 4.10 -6.26
C TRP A 358 8.19 5.22 -6.61
N ARG A 359 9.35 5.30 -5.96
CA ARG A 359 10.40 6.28 -6.30
C ARG A 359 11.17 5.84 -7.54
N ASP A 360 11.68 4.60 -7.50
CA ASP A 360 12.64 4.11 -8.47
C ASP A 360 12.03 3.10 -9.45
N SER A 361 10.85 2.55 -9.16
CA SER A 361 10.12 1.65 -10.06
C SER A 361 9.54 2.34 -11.31
N ARG A 362 9.38 3.68 -11.29
CA ARG A 362 8.73 4.45 -12.37
C ARG A 362 9.59 5.59 -12.94
N GLY A 363 10.22 6.39 -12.08
CA GLY A 363 10.71 7.73 -12.45
C GLY A 363 12.21 7.91 -12.69
N VAL A 364 13.02 6.84 -12.67
CA VAL A 364 14.48 6.94 -12.81
C VAL A 364 15.02 6.05 -13.92
N ASN A 365 16.08 6.51 -14.59
CA ASN A 365 16.87 5.72 -15.53
C ASN A 365 18.06 5.03 -14.85
N ASP A 366 18.13 5.09 -13.52
CA ASP A 366 19.28 4.63 -12.73
C ASP A 366 19.47 3.10 -12.83
N PHE A 367 18.48 2.37 -13.34
CA PHE A 367 18.49 0.91 -13.58
C PHE A 367 18.69 0.52 -15.06
N LEU A 368 19.00 1.47 -15.95
CA LEU A 368 19.10 1.21 -17.39
C LEU A 368 20.17 0.17 -17.75
N GLU A 369 21.31 0.19 -17.04
CA GLU A 369 22.47 -0.67 -17.28
C GLU A 369 22.45 -1.94 -16.40
N VAL A 370 21.47 -2.09 -15.52
CA VAL A 370 21.31 -3.24 -14.63
C VAL A 370 20.98 -4.47 -15.45
N ARG A 371 21.58 -5.64 -15.16
CA ARG A 371 21.19 -6.91 -15.81
C ARG A 371 20.30 -7.76 -14.93
N THR A 372 20.49 -7.70 -13.61
CA THR A 372 19.68 -8.42 -12.64
C THR A 372 18.97 -7.44 -11.70
N LEU A 373 17.64 -7.43 -11.75
CA LEU A 373 16.82 -6.62 -10.86
C LEU A 373 16.05 -7.53 -9.89
N VAL A 374 16.35 -7.40 -8.60
CA VAL A 374 15.62 -8.10 -7.53
C VAL A 374 14.52 -7.18 -7.01
N LEU A 375 13.27 -7.59 -7.17
CA LEU A 375 12.07 -6.86 -6.74
C LEU A 375 11.51 -7.50 -5.48
N VAL A 376 11.54 -6.79 -4.35
CA VAL A 376 11.20 -7.36 -3.05
C VAL A 376 9.81 -6.93 -2.59
N GLY A 377 8.90 -7.90 -2.51
CA GLY A 377 7.56 -7.75 -1.94
C GLY A 377 6.50 -7.25 -2.91
N THR A 378 5.26 -7.25 -2.41
CA THR A 378 4.06 -6.82 -3.12
C THR A 378 3.85 -5.31 -2.91
N PRO A 379 4.07 -4.43 -3.92
CA PRO A 379 3.96 -2.98 -3.76
C PRO A 379 2.50 -2.51 -3.64
N CYS A 380 1.89 -2.78 -2.49
CA CYS A 380 0.53 -2.37 -2.18
C CYS A 380 0.51 -1.00 -1.50
N ARG A 381 -0.24 -0.05 -2.09
CA ARG A 381 -0.59 1.22 -1.43
C ARG A 381 -1.46 0.95 -0.20
N ASN A 382 -1.69 2.00 0.59
CA ASN A 382 -2.62 1.93 1.72
C ASN A 382 -4.01 1.47 1.22
N LEU A 383 -4.56 0.41 1.82
CA LEU A 383 -5.84 -0.16 1.39
C LEU A 383 -7.02 0.80 1.60
N PHE A 384 -7.02 1.62 2.65
CA PHE A 384 -8.04 2.65 2.86
C PHE A 384 -7.99 3.75 1.80
N ASP A 385 -6.79 4.07 1.33
CA ASP A 385 -6.58 5.05 0.26
C ASP A 385 -7.09 4.51 -1.09
N LEU A 386 -6.85 3.23 -1.37
CA LEU A 386 -7.38 2.51 -2.54
C LEU A 386 -8.89 2.31 -2.47
N ALA A 387 -9.44 1.93 -1.31
CA ALA A 387 -10.89 1.78 -1.12
C ALA A 387 -11.61 3.10 -1.33
N THR A 388 -11.02 4.21 -0.88
CA THR A 388 -11.53 5.56 -1.16
C THR A 388 -11.46 5.91 -2.64
N GLU A 389 -10.32 5.62 -3.31
CA GLU A 389 -10.17 5.87 -4.75
C GLU A 389 -11.24 5.11 -5.53
N PHE A 390 -11.40 3.83 -5.21
CA PHE A 390 -12.44 2.96 -5.75
C PHE A 390 -13.84 3.51 -5.51
N ALA A 391 -14.15 3.92 -4.28
CA ALA A 391 -15.47 4.42 -3.94
C ALA A 391 -15.86 5.69 -4.70
N ILE A 392 -14.88 6.57 -4.95
CA ILE A 392 -15.11 7.81 -5.69
C ILE A 392 -15.32 7.54 -7.18
N ILE A 393 -14.63 6.57 -7.80
CA ILE A 393 -14.83 6.26 -9.22
C ILE A 393 -16.03 5.36 -9.49
N CYS A 394 -16.32 4.40 -8.60
CA CYS A 394 -17.40 3.44 -8.76
C CYS A 394 -18.72 3.91 -8.15
N GLY A 395 -18.69 4.91 -7.26
CA GLY A 395 -19.88 5.46 -6.60
C GLY A 395 -20.37 4.69 -5.38
N TYR A 396 -19.61 3.71 -4.88
CA TYR A 396 -19.94 2.94 -3.68
C TYR A 396 -18.70 2.49 -2.91
N TYR A 397 -18.76 2.43 -1.58
CA TYR A 397 -17.64 1.95 -0.76
C TYR A 397 -17.59 0.42 -0.78
N PRO A 398 -16.41 -0.20 -0.98
CA PRO A 398 -16.32 -1.65 -1.12
C PRO A 398 -16.62 -2.35 0.21
N GLU A 399 -17.38 -3.44 0.15
CA GLU A 399 -17.62 -4.33 1.29
C GLU A 399 -16.42 -5.26 1.53
N GLU A 400 -16.43 -5.97 2.66
CA GLU A 400 -15.46 -7.02 2.92
C GLU A 400 -15.57 -8.08 1.81
N ASP A 401 -14.42 -8.49 1.29
CA ASP A 401 -14.30 -9.45 0.19
C ASP A 401 -14.82 -9.06 -1.21
N ASP A 402 -15.20 -7.79 -1.46
CA ASP A 402 -15.65 -7.32 -2.79
C ASP A 402 -14.66 -7.75 -3.92
N PRO A 403 -15.09 -8.60 -4.87
CA PRO A 403 -14.23 -9.12 -5.93
C PRO A 403 -13.78 -8.04 -6.93
N VAL A 404 -14.62 -7.02 -7.16
CA VAL A 404 -14.30 -5.89 -8.05
C VAL A 404 -13.22 -5.03 -7.42
N PHE A 405 -13.32 -4.78 -6.11
CA PHE A 405 -12.28 -4.07 -5.36
C PHE A 405 -10.97 -4.86 -5.30
N LYS A 406 -11.01 -6.16 -5.03
CA LYS A 406 -9.82 -7.03 -5.09
C LYS A 406 -9.14 -6.97 -6.45
N ALA A 407 -9.92 -7.04 -7.53
CA ALA A 407 -9.39 -6.92 -8.89
C ALA A 407 -8.76 -5.53 -9.15
N PHE A 408 -9.38 -4.46 -8.65
CA PHE A 408 -8.83 -3.10 -8.72
C PHE A 408 -7.49 -2.97 -7.97
N VAL A 409 -7.40 -3.54 -6.76
CA VAL A 409 -6.14 -3.57 -5.98
C VAL A 409 -5.08 -4.37 -6.71
N ASN A 410 -5.41 -5.56 -7.22
CA ASN A 410 -4.48 -6.42 -7.96
C ASN A 410 -3.94 -5.72 -9.21
N ARG A 411 -4.80 -5.09 -10.04
CA ARG A 411 -4.36 -4.31 -11.20
C ARG A 411 -3.42 -3.17 -10.81
N THR A 412 -3.73 -2.47 -9.72
CA THR A 412 -2.89 -1.38 -9.20
C THR A 412 -1.50 -1.89 -8.80
N VAL A 413 -1.42 -3.04 -8.14
CA VAL A 413 -0.15 -3.65 -7.73
C VAL A 413 0.65 -4.16 -8.94
N LEU A 414 -0.02 -4.87 -9.87
CA LEU A 414 0.61 -5.39 -11.08
C LEU A 414 1.16 -4.25 -11.96
N ALA A 415 0.45 -3.12 -12.04
CA ALA A 415 0.95 -1.92 -12.71
C ALA A 415 2.31 -1.46 -12.15
N GLU A 416 2.50 -1.45 -10.82
CA GLU A 416 3.80 -1.11 -10.22
C GLU A 416 4.90 -2.14 -10.54
N ILE A 417 4.56 -3.43 -10.53
CA ILE A 417 5.51 -4.51 -10.84
C ILE A 417 5.93 -4.43 -12.31
N HIS A 418 4.99 -4.22 -13.23
CA HIS A 418 5.28 -4.05 -14.66
C HIS A 418 6.15 -2.83 -14.95
N GLN A 419 5.90 -1.70 -14.27
CA GLN A 419 6.77 -0.53 -14.38
C GLN A 419 8.19 -0.83 -13.93
N ALA A 420 8.35 -1.58 -12.84
CA ALA A 420 9.64 -1.99 -12.31
C ALA A 420 10.37 -2.95 -13.27
N ILE A 421 9.69 -3.96 -13.81
CA ILE A 421 10.25 -4.87 -14.83
C ILE A 421 10.70 -4.08 -16.06
N GLY A 422 9.88 -3.12 -16.50
CA GLY A 422 10.16 -2.24 -17.63
C GLY A 422 11.41 -1.38 -17.47
N ARG A 423 11.94 -1.22 -16.24
CA ARG A 423 13.18 -0.46 -16.00
C ARG A 423 14.41 -1.06 -16.68
N LEU A 424 14.44 -2.38 -16.89
CA LEU A 424 15.53 -3.06 -17.60
C LEU A 424 15.53 -2.78 -19.11
N ARG A 425 14.39 -2.32 -19.66
CA ARG A 425 14.20 -2.01 -21.09
C ARG A 425 14.71 -3.11 -22.02
N ALA A 426 14.35 -4.36 -21.75
CA ALA A 426 14.86 -5.54 -22.46
C ALA A 426 14.79 -5.43 -23.99
N HIS A 427 13.70 -4.88 -24.51
CA HIS A 427 13.50 -4.61 -25.94
C HIS A 427 14.56 -3.69 -26.58
N ARG A 428 15.27 -2.86 -25.81
CA ARG A 428 16.35 -1.98 -26.30
C ARG A 428 17.73 -2.63 -26.18
N ARG A 429 17.82 -3.81 -25.55
CA ARG A 429 19.05 -4.51 -25.23
C ARG A 429 19.02 -5.97 -25.71
N PRO A 430 18.65 -6.25 -26.97
CA PRO A 430 18.41 -7.62 -27.45
C PRO A 430 19.66 -8.53 -27.38
N GLY A 431 20.87 -7.96 -27.33
CA GLY A 431 22.11 -8.70 -27.18
C GLY A 431 22.49 -9.06 -25.73
N GLU A 432 21.70 -8.65 -24.74
CA GLU A 432 22.01 -8.87 -23.33
C GLU A 432 21.04 -9.84 -22.67
N SER A 433 21.57 -10.75 -21.84
CA SER A 433 20.75 -11.62 -20.99
C SER A 433 20.35 -10.88 -19.72
N LEU A 434 19.06 -10.64 -19.55
CA LEU A 434 18.48 -9.86 -18.47
C LEU A 434 17.63 -10.73 -17.56
N ARG A 435 17.56 -10.36 -16.29
CA ARG A 435 16.84 -11.11 -15.26
C ARG A 435 16.08 -10.20 -14.31
N VAL A 436 14.83 -10.57 -14.05
CA VAL A 436 14.06 -10.05 -12.91
C VAL A 436 13.82 -11.19 -11.93
N VAL A 437 14.00 -10.91 -10.64
CA VAL A 437 13.68 -11.83 -9.55
C VAL A 437 12.63 -11.17 -8.66
N LEU A 438 11.38 -11.59 -8.79
CA LEU A 438 10.28 -11.11 -7.98
C LEU A 438 10.13 -11.97 -6.73
N ILE A 439 10.27 -11.37 -5.55
CA ILE A 439 10.09 -12.05 -4.27
C ILE A 439 8.72 -11.67 -3.71
N SER A 440 7.69 -12.40 -4.15
CA SER A 440 6.30 -12.14 -3.80
C SER A 440 5.41 -13.31 -4.23
N ASP A 441 4.43 -13.65 -3.41
CA ASP A 441 3.42 -14.68 -3.73
C ASP A 441 2.22 -14.11 -4.52
N ILE A 442 2.35 -12.94 -5.16
CA ILE A 442 1.30 -12.35 -5.98
C ILE A 442 1.10 -13.14 -7.29
N GLU A 443 -0.15 -13.32 -7.71
CA GLU A 443 -0.43 -13.89 -9.03
C GLU A 443 -0.01 -12.92 -10.14
N MET A 444 0.76 -13.43 -11.11
CA MET A 444 1.27 -12.64 -12.24
C MET A 444 0.43 -12.88 -13.49
N ASP A 445 0.15 -11.82 -14.23
CA ASP A 445 -0.57 -11.83 -15.51
C ASP A 445 0.36 -11.99 -16.73
N ILE A 446 1.64 -12.24 -16.48
CA ILE A 446 2.67 -12.54 -17.49
C ILE A 446 3.39 -13.86 -17.15
N PRO A 447 3.98 -14.55 -18.15
CA PRO A 447 4.73 -15.77 -17.90
C PRO A 447 5.92 -15.52 -16.95
N VAL A 448 5.99 -16.30 -15.87
CA VAL A 448 7.09 -16.26 -14.89
C VAL A 448 7.55 -17.67 -14.54
N LYS A 449 8.85 -17.82 -14.27
CA LYS A 449 9.40 -19.06 -13.73
C LYS A 449 9.24 -19.05 -12.22
N GLN A 450 8.26 -19.81 -11.71
CA GLN A 450 8.07 -19.97 -10.27
C GLN A 450 9.13 -20.91 -9.67
N VAL A 451 9.70 -20.51 -8.54
CA VAL A 451 10.72 -21.27 -7.80
C VAL A 451 10.50 -21.09 -6.30
N LYS A 452 10.95 -22.04 -5.49
CA LYS A 452 11.09 -21.83 -4.04
C LYS A 452 12.43 -21.15 -3.75
N ALA A 453 12.51 -20.40 -2.65
CA ALA A 453 13.72 -19.71 -2.23
C ALA A 453 14.91 -20.67 -2.10
N ARG A 454 14.66 -21.89 -1.60
CA ARG A 454 15.66 -22.96 -1.45
C ARG A 454 16.30 -23.40 -2.77
N ASP A 455 15.53 -23.32 -3.87
CA ASP A 455 15.98 -23.77 -5.19
C ASP A 455 16.95 -22.74 -5.82
N LEU A 456 16.96 -21.51 -5.30
CA LEU A 456 17.95 -20.48 -5.64
C LEU A 456 19.21 -20.60 -4.77
N CYS A 457 19.02 -20.69 -3.46
CA CYS A 457 20.11 -20.82 -2.49
C CYS A 457 19.63 -21.57 -1.25
N VAL A 458 20.43 -22.55 -0.79
CA VAL A 458 20.12 -23.37 0.39
C VAL A 458 19.96 -22.51 1.66
N GLU A 459 20.74 -21.43 1.80
CA GLU A 459 20.65 -20.52 2.94
C GLU A 459 19.35 -19.70 2.96
N ALA A 460 18.66 -19.61 1.83
CA ALA A 460 17.34 -18.99 1.71
C ALA A 460 16.18 -19.96 2.02
N ALA A 461 16.46 -21.23 2.28
CA ALA A 461 15.45 -22.20 2.69
C ALA A 461 14.82 -21.84 4.04
N HIS A 462 13.57 -22.27 4.26
CA HIS A 462 12.90 -22.01 5.52
C HIS A 462 13.65 -22.66 6.68
N LYS A 463 13.53 -22.13 7.91
CA LYS A 463 14.25 -22.64 9.09
C LYS A 463 14.05 -24.15 9.29
N THR A 464 12.85 -24.67 9.07
CA THR A 464 12.53 -26.09 9.18
C THR A 464 13.24 -26.92 8.10
N GLU A 465 13.28 -26.42 6.87
CA GLU A 465 13.96 -27.06 5.74
C GLU A 465 15.49 -27.08 5.93
N ARG A 466 16.10 -25.98 6.41
CA ARG A 466 17.54 -25.93 6.71
C ARG A 466 17.94 -26.93 7.78
N VAL A 467 17.11 -27.08 8.83
CA VAL A 467 17.31 -28.09 9.87
C VAL A 467 17.23 -29.49 9.28
N LYS A 468 16.25 -29.77 8.42
CA LYS A 468 16.11 -31.06 7.72
C LYS A 468 17.35 -31.37 6.89
N MET A 469 17.76 -30.46 6.01
CA MET A 469 18.92 -30.63 5.12
C MET A 469 20.23 -30.82 5.90
N ALA A 470 20.41 -30.08 7.01
CA ALA A 470 21.59 -30.22 7.85
C ALA A 470 21.64 -31.60 8.55
N ILE A 471 20.50 -32.11 9.00
CA ILE A 471 20.40 -33.45 9.60
C ILE A 471 20.68 -34.52 8.53
N GLU A 472 20.05 -34.45 7.37
CA GLU A 472 20.24 -35.40 6.26
C GLU A 472 21.70 -35.43 5.79
N SER A 473 22.29 -34.27 5.51
CA SER A 473 23.69 -34.16 5.11
C SER A 473 24.65 -34.71 6.17
N THR A 474 24.37 -34.43 7.45
CA THR A 474 25.18 -34.95 8.56
C THR A 474 25.08 -36.47 8.68
N ILE A 475 23.87 -37.04 8.53
CA ILE A 475 23.66 -38.49 8.54
C ILE A 475 24.43 -39.15 7.39
N LEU A 476 24.32 -38.61 6.18
CA LEU A 476 25.04 -39.13 5.00
C LEU A 476 26.56 -39.06 5.18
N GLN A 477 27.08 -37.97 5.78
CA GLN A 477 28.51 -37.84 6.09
C GLN A 477 28.99 -38.86 7.13
N LEU A 478 28.19 -39.12 8.17
CA LEU A 478 28.53 -40.09 9.21
C LEU A 478 28.47 -41.53 8.67
N GLN A 479 27.48 -41.83 7.82
CA GLN A 479 27.36 -43.11 7.13
C GLN A 479 28.52 -43.33 6.17
N ALA A 480 28.90 -42.32 5.38
CA ALA A 480 30.05 -42.39 4.47
C ALA A 480 31.39 -42.61 5.20
N LYS A 481 31.49 -42.17 6.46
CA LYS A 481 32.66 -42.41 7.33
C LYS A 481 32.59 -43.71 8.13
N GLY A 482 31.50 -44.48 8.03
CA GLY A 482 31.28 -45.69 8.82
C GLY A 482 31.08 -45.44 10.32
N GLU A 483 30.75 -44.20 10.70
CA GLU A 483 30.58 -43.79 12.09
C GLU A 483 29.16 -44.06 12.59
N LYS A 484 29.03 -44.44 13.87
CA LYS A 484 27.75 -44.68 14.51
C LYS A 484 26.97 -43.36 14.62
N VAL A 485 25.89 -43.22 13.84
CA VAL A 485 24.98 -42.08 13.92
C VAL A 485 24.31 -42.04 15.30
N THR A 486 24.65 -41.04 16.13
CA THR A 486 24.03 -40.82 17.44
C THR A 486 23.56 -39.38 17.58
N GLN A 487 22.54 -39.12 18.41
CA GLN A 487 22.01 -37.77 18.63
C GLN A 487 23.08 -36.76 19.08
N GLN A 488 24.07 -37.21 19.86
CA GLN A 488 25.19 -36.38 20.28
C GLN A 488 26.11 -36.03 19.12
N LEU A 489 26.44 -37.01 18.27
CA LEU A 489 27.28 -36.79 17.09
C LEU A 489 26.58 -35.91 16.05
N VAL A 490 25.30 -36.17 15.77
CA VAL A 490 24.50 -35.36 14.85
C VAL A 490 24.39 -33.92 15.37
N SER A 491 24.11 -33.73 16.66
CA SER A 491 24.08 -32.40 17.29
C SER A 491 25.44 -31.68 17.21
N ALA A 492 26.54 -32.40 17.43
CA ALA A 492 27.89 -31.85 17.39
C ALA A 492 28.35 -31.48 15.97
N VAL A 493 27.99 -32.28 14.96
CA VAL A 493 28.39 -32.07 13.56
C VAL A 493 27.47 -31.07 12.86
N SER A 494 26.16 -31.10 13.13
CA SER A 494 25.19 -30.21 12.49
C SER A 494 25.01 -28.87 13.22
N GLY A 495 25.54 -28.72 14.43
CA GLY A 495 25.37 -27.53 15.28
C GLY A 495 23.94 -27.33 15.81
N ILE A 496 23.05 -28.31 15.65
CA ILE A 496 21.64 -28.22 16.07
C ILE A 496 21.50 -28.69 17.52
N PRO A 497 20.78 -27.96 18.40
CA PRO A 497 20.60 -28.37 19.80
C PRO A 497 19.94 -29.75 19.93
N ARG A 498 20.51 -30.60 20.78
CA ARG A 498 20.04 -31.97 21.07
C ARG A 498 18.55 -32.06 21.40
N GLY A 499 17.99 -31.05 22.08
CA GLY A 499 16.55 -30.99 22.41
C GLY A 499 15.63 -30.95 21.18
N THR A 500 16.07 -30.31 20.09
CA THR A 500 15.34 -30.26 18.82
C THR A 500 15.32 -31.63 18.14
N ILE A 501 16.45 -32.35 18.18
CA ILE A 501 16.60 -33.71 17.64
C ILE A 501 15.76 -34.70 18.47
N ALA A 502 15.75 -34.56 19.80
CA ALA A 502 14.95 -35.39 20.70
C ALA A 502 13.42 -35.21 20.53
N ARG A 503 12.97 -34.05 20.04
CA ARG A 503 11.55 -33.77 19.81
C ARG A 503 10.97 -34.62 18.68
N TYR A 504 11.70 -34.77 17.57
CA TYR A 504 11.31 -35.65 16.47
C TYR A 504 11.38 -37.14 16.86
N TRP A 505 12.33 -37.51 17.72
CA TRP A 505 12.39 -38.86 18.31
C TRP A 505 11.17 -39.18 19.18
N ARG A 506 10.70 -38.22 20.00
CA ARG A 506 9.51 -38.40 20.84
C ARG A 506 8.24 -38.59 20.04
N LEU A 507 8.08 -37.87 18.93
CA LEU A 507 6.94 -38.07 18.02
C LEU A 507 6.91 -39.52 17.52
N PHE A 508 8.04 -40.04 17.02
CA PHE A 508 8.14 -41.42 16.55
C PHE A 508 7.74 -42.46 17.61
N ILE A 509 8.25 -42.34 18.84
CA ILE A 509 7.90 -43.24 19.94
C ILE A 509 6.41 -43.14 20.29
N SER A 510 5.85 -41.94 20.39
CA SER A 510 4.42 -41.77 20.75
C SER A 510 3.46 -42.35 19.72
N LEU A 511 3.84 -42.37 18.44
CA LEU A 511 3.03 -42.95 17.36
C LEU A 511 3.16 -44.49 17.34
N LEU A 512 4.32 -45.03 17.73
CA LEU A 512 4.54 -46.47 17.92
C LEU A 512 3.73 -47.03 19.11
N GLU A 513 3.71 -46.32 20.24
CA GLU A 513 2.94 -46.73 21.44
C GLU A 513 1.42 -46.80 21.16
N GLY A 514 0.89 -45.92 20.30
CA GLY A 514 -0.51 -45.93 19.88
C GLY A 514 -0.93 -47.18 19.09
N ILE A 515 -0.02 -47.76 18.30
CA ILE A 515 -0.29 -49.00 17.55
C ILE A 515 -0.42 -50.20 18.50
N ASN A 516 0.43 -50.27 19.52
CA ASN A 516 0.38 -51.34 20.53
C ASN A 516 -0.88 -51.25 21.42
N SER A 517 -1.37 -50.03 21.67
CA SER A 517 -2.63 -49.77 22.40
C SER A 517 -3.87 -50.36 21.69
N LYS A 518 -3.92 -50.28 20.34
CA LYS A 518 -5.03 -50.83 19.52
C LYS A 518 -5.13 -52.36 19.58
N MET A 519 -4.07 -53.09 19.95
CA MET A 519 -4.14 -54.54 20.14
C MET A 519 -4.85 -54.96 21.43
N ASN A 520 -5.06 -54.06 22.40
CA ASN A 520 -5.50 -54.47 23.74
C ASN A 520 -6.79 -53.85 24.28
N ASN A 521 -7.42 -52.84 23.67
CA ASN A 521 -8.77 -52.43 24.07
C ASN A 521 -9.52 -51.64 22.99
N SER A 522 -10.73 -52.09 22.66
CA SER A 522 -11.73 -51.32 21.92
C SER A 522 -12.86 -50.93 22.88
N ARG A 523 -13.13 -49.62 23.06
CA ARG A 523 -14.44 -49.08 23.52
C ARG A 523 -14.57 -47.54 23.44
N ASN A 524 -15.57 -47.11 22.68
CA ASN A 524 -16.50 -45.95 22.69
C ASN A 524 -16.18 -44.69 23.56
N LYS A 525 -16.41 -43.44 23.12
CA LYS A 525 -17.67 -42.72 22.78
C LYS A 525 -17.37 -41.36 22.08
N PRO A 526 -18.34 -40.70 21.40
CA PRO A 526 -18.09 -39.48 20.61
C PRO A 526 -18.28 -38.16 21.41
N ASP A 527 -17.34 -37.23 21.23
CA ASP A 527 -17.39 -35.81 21.66
C ASP A 527 -17.10 -34.89 20.46
N ALA A 528 -17.48 -33.61 20.54
CA ALA A 528 -17.38 -32.62 19.44
C ALA A 528 -15.95 -32.34 18.95
N GLU A 529 -14.91 -32.71 19.69
CA GLU A 529 -13.50 -32.64 19.26
C GLU A 529 -13.13 -33.76 18.23
N GLN A 530 -14.02 -34.73 18.02
CA GLN A 530 -13.73 -35.90 17.20
C GLN A 530 -13.89 -35.64 15.70
N GLU A 531 -14.77 -34.73 15.28
CA GLU A 531 -14.92 -34.36 13.86
C GLU A 531 -13.69 -33.63 13.33
N SER A 532 -13.10 -32.72 14.11
CA SER A 532 -11.85 -32.04 13.75
C SER A 532 -10.67 -33.01 13.74
N HIS A 533 -10.57 -33.91 14.72
CA HIS A 533 -9.53 -34.93 14.74
C HIS A 533 -9.65 -35.92 13.57
N GLN A 534 -10.87 -36.26 13.17
CA GLN A 534 -11.12 -37.18 12.06
C GLN A 534 -10.86 -36.53 10.69
N ALA A 535 -11.14 -35.24 10.54
CA ALA A 535 -10.73 -34.47 9.37
C ALA A 535 -9.18 -34.38 9.26
N ILE A 536 -8.49 -34.14 10.38
CA ILE A 536 -7.01 -34.11 10.40
C ILE A 536 -6.44 -35.50 10.13
N ALA A 537 -7.07 -36.57 10.63
CA ALA A 537 -6.68 -37.94 10.31
C ALA A 537 -6.82 -38.26 8.82
N GLY A 538 -7.89 -37.78 8.18
CA GLY A 538 -8.06 -37.89 6.72
C GLY A 538 -6.95 -37.17 5.94
N ILE A 539 -6.52 -35.99 6.42
CA ILE A 539 -5.37 -35.29 5.84
C ILE A 539 -4.09 -36.10 6.01
N LEU A 540 -3.87 -36.72 7.18
CA LEU A 540 -2.70 -37.59 7.39
C LEU A 540 -2.69 -38.81 6.46
N ASP A 541 -3.85 -39.40 6.17
CA ASP A 541 -3.98 -40.50 5.20
C ASP A 541 -3.61 -40.04 3.77
N GLU A 542 -4.06 -38.86 3.34
CA GLU A 542 -3.67 -38.31 2.03
C GLU A 542 -2.17 -37.97 1.97
N LEU A 543 -1.61 -37.48 3.08
CA LEU A 543 -0.17 -37.20 3.16
C LEU A 543 0.67 -38.47 3.10
N ALA A 544 0.16 -39.60 3.58
CA ALA A 544 0.89 -40.87 3.64
C ALA A 544 1.27 -41.42 2.26
N ASP A 545 0.54 -41.04 1.20
CA ASP A 545 0.83 -41.39 -0.19
C ASP A 545 1.94 -40.52 -0.83
N LEU A 546 2.40 -39.48 -0.13
CA LEU A 546 3.45 -38.62 -0.64
C LEU A 546 4.83 -39.29 -0.55
N PRO A 547 5.75 -38.96 -1.47
CA PRO A 547 7.13 -39.40 -1.34
C PRO A 547 7.75 -38.83 -0.05
N ILE A 548 8.69 -39.58 0.54
CA ILE A 548 9.26 -39.33 1.88
C ILE A 548 9.80 -37.89 2.05
N ASP A 549 10.33 -37.29 0.98
CA ASP A 549 10.85 -35.93 0.97
C ASP A 549 9.76 -34.85 1.16
N GLN A 550 8.51 -35.18 0.85
CA GLN A 550 7.31 -34.34 1.00
C GLN A 550 6.43 -34.76 2.18
N LEU A 551 6.44 -36.04 2.56
CA LEU A 551 5.73 -36.58 3.72
C LEU A 551 6.15 -35.89 5.03
N LEU A 552 7.45 -35.83 5.30
CA LEU A 552 7.98 -35.39 6.61
C LEU A 552 7.76 -33.90 6.94
N PRO A 553 7.92 -32.94 6.00
CA PRO A 553 7.59 -31.54 6.25
C PRO A 553 6.12 -31.36 6.62
N ASN A 554 5.22 -32.04 5.91
CA ASN A 554 3.78 -31.96 6.15
C ASN A 554 3.38 -32.64 7.47
N LEU A 555 3.99 -33.77 7.83
CA LEU A 555 3.80 -34.39 9.15
C LEU A 555 4.24 -33.48 10.30
N SER A 556 5.32 -32.73 10.11
CA SER A 556 5.81 -31.78 11.11
C SER A 556 4.81 -30.63 11.33
N GLU A 557 4.26 -30.09 10.24
CA GLU A 557 3.21 -29.06 10.31
C GLU A 557 1.97 -29.59 11.03
N VAL A 558 1.46 -30.77 10.65
CA VAL A 558 0.26 -31.34 11.27
C VAL A 558 0.48 -31.63 12.76
N PHE A 559 1.54 -32.35 13.13
CA PHE A 559 1.73 -32.77 14.52
C PHE A 559 2.26 -31.65 15.44
N PHE A 560 3.02 -30.67 14.94
CA PHE A 560 3.60 -29.63 15.79
C PHE A 560 2.90 -28.29 15.72
N ASP A 561 2.20 -27.97 14.62
CA ASP A 561 1.52 -26.69 14.46
C ASP A 561 0.00 -26.81 14.65
N TRP A 562 -0.62 -27.92 14.22
CA TRP A 562 -2.07 -28.09 14.31
C TRP A 562 -2.51 -28.80 15.60
N LEU A 563 -1.68 -29.70 16.13
CA LEU A 563 -2.02 -30.56 17.26
C LEU A 563 -1.16 -30.29 18.49
N LYS A 564 -1.75 -30.45 19.68
CA LYS A 564 -1.00 -30.53 20.94
C LYS A 564 -0.51 -31.98 21.16
N PRO A 565 0.59 -32.20 21.88
CA PRO A 565 1.11 -33.55 22.15
C PRO A 565 0.11 -34.54 22.75
N LYS A 566 -0.87 -34.06 23.52
CA LYS A 566 -1.96 -34.88 24.10
C LYS A 566 -3.01 -35.33 23.07
N GLU A 567 -3.09 -34.66 21.92
CA GLU A 567 -4.06 -34.91 20.84
C GLU A 567 -3.47 -35.85 19.76
N TRP A 568 -2.16 -36.07 19.77
CA TRP A 568 -1.46 -36.88 18.76
C TRP A 568 -2.01 -38.29 18.66
N THR A 569 -2.17 -38.99 19.78
CA THR A 569 -2.68 -40.36 19.80
C THR A 569 -4.14 -40.43 19.32
N ALA A 570 -4.98 -39.46 19.71
CA ALA A 570 -6.38 -39.43 19.32
C ALA A 570 -6.58 -39.22 17.81
N VAL A 571 -5.76 -38.36 17.19
CA VAL A 571 -5.76 -38.17 15.73
C VAL A 571 -5.12 -39.35 15.03
N TRP A 572 -4.00 -39.84 15.54
CA TRP A 572 -3.30 -41.01 15.02
C TRP A 572 -4.21 -42.23 14.96
N ASP A 573 -5.05 -42.43 15.97
CA ASP A 573 -6.01 -43.53 16.02
C ASP A 573 -7.07 -43.48 14.90
N GLY A 574 -7.33 -42.29 14.35
CA GLY A 574 -8.24 -42.10 13.21
C GLY A 574 -7.60 -42.34 11.84
N VAL A 575 -6.26 -42.42 11.74
CA VAL A 575 -5.53 -42.66 10.48
C VAL A 575 -5.65 -44.13 10.07
N SER A 576 -5.80 -44.39 8.77
CA SER A 576 -5.86 -45.75 8.24
C SER A 576 -4.60 -46.55 8.58
N ALA A 577 -4.72 -47.88 8.71
CA ALA A 577 -3.55 -48.72 9.01
C ALA A 577 -2.46 -48.62 7.93
N ALA A 578 -2.84 -48.46 6.66
CA ALA A 578 -1.88 -48.24 5.57
C ALA A 578 -1.17 -46.89 5.71
N GLY A 579 -1.92 -45.82 6.01
CA GLY A 579 -1.36 -44.49 6.25
C GLY A 579 -0.44 -44.45 7.47
N GLN A 580 -0.84 -45.10 8.57
CA GLN A 580 -0.01 -45.24 9.78
C GLN A 580 1.32 -45.94 9.47
N MET A 581 1.31 -47.03 8.70
CA MET A 581 2.53 -47.75 8.32
C MET A 581 3.44 -46.89 7.43
N ALA A 582 2.89 -46.25 6.39
CA ALA A 582 3.68 -45.39 5.51
C ALA A 582 4.29 -44.17 6.25
N ILE A 583 3.55 -43.57 7.18
CA ILE A 583 4.03 -42.48 8.04
C ILE A 583 5.16 -42.96 8.97
N LEU A 584 5.00 -44.13 9.58
CA LEU A 584 6.03 -44.70 10.44
C LEU A 584 7.27 -45.12 9.67
N GLU A 585 7.12 -45.69 8.48
CA GLU A 585 8.25 -45.98 7.58
C GLU A 585 8.98 -44.70 7.20
N GLY A 586 8.24 -43.65 6.82
CA GLY A 586 8.80 -42.33 6.53
C GLY A 586 9.57 -41.74 7.71
N LEU A 587 9.03 -41.83 8.93
CA LEU A 587 9.71 -41.37 10.14
C LEU A 587 10.91 -42.27 10.50
N ALA A 588 10.80 -43.58 10.32
CA ALA A 588 11.86 -44.54 10.62
C ALA A 588 13.08 -44.32 9.73
N LEU A 589 12.88 -43.98 8.45
CA LEU A 589 13.95 -43.68 7.50
C LEU A 589 14.75 -42.41 7.85
N VAL A 590 14.25 -41.57 8.75
CA VAL A 590 14.92 -40.36 9.24
C VAL A 590 15.67 -40.62 10.55
N LEU A 591 15.42 -41.77 11.19
CA LEU A 591 15.94 -42.10 12.50
C LEU A 591 17.13 -43.05 12.38
N PRO A 592 18.20 -42.87 13.17
CA PRO A 592 19.34 -43.78 13.13
C PRO A 592 18.91 -45.21 13.45
N GLU A 593 19.51 -46.18 12.75
CA GLU A 593 19.26 -47.63 12.94
C GLU A 593 19.32 -48.06 14.41
N LYS A 594 20.24 -47.49 15.19
CA LYS A 594 20.42 -47.82 16.62
C LYS A 594 19.40 -47.16 17.55
N MET A 595 18.68 -46.17 17.05
CA MET A 595 17.50 -45.63 17.71
C MET A 595 16.30 -46.52 17.40
N LEU A 596 16.15 -46.97 16.15
CA LEU A 596 15.16 -47.99 15.76
C LEU A 596 15.35 -49.29 16.58
N GLU A 597 16.58 -49.80 16.70
CA GLU A 597 16.94 -50.95 17.56
C GLU A 597 16.61 -50.76 19.05
N LYS A 598 16.42 -49.52 19.52
CA LYS A 598 16.00 -49.23 20.91
C LYS A 598 14.48 -49.09 21.06
N ALA A 599 13.77 -48.79 19.99
CA ALA A 599 12.30 -48.73 19.95
C ALA A 599 11.69 -50.12 19.66
N MET A 600 12.41 -50.98 18.93
CA MET A 600 11.98 -52.34 18.58
C MET A 600 11.94 -53.39 19.73
N PRO A 601 12.74 -53.34 20.81
CA PRO A 601 12.65 -54.33 21.90
C PRO A 601 11.33 -54.24 22.67
N GLU A 602 10.62 -53.12 22.59
CA GLU A 602 9.27 -52.97 23.16
C GLU A 602 8.19 -53.72 22.34
N LEU A 603 8.49 -54.14 21.10
CA LEU A 603 7.61 -54.98 20.25
C LEU A 603 7.78 -56.49 20.51
N GLU A 604 8.99 -56.96 20.81
CA GLU A 604 9.23 -58.40 21.06
C GLU A 604 8.82 -58.85 22.47
N MET A 605 8.78 -57.94 23.45
CA MET A 605 8.47 -58.27 24.85
C MET A 605 6.97 -58.38 25.17
N GLN A 606 6.07 -58.12 24.22
CA GLN A 606 4.61 -58.21 24.42
C GLN A 606 3.89 -59.08 23.37
N ALA A 607 4.63 -59.71 22.46
CA ALA A 607 4.11 -60.72 21.52
C ALA A 607 4.30 -62.17 22.01
N GLN A 608 4.58 -62.37 23.30
CA GLN A 608 4.57 -63.67 24.00
C GLN A 608 3.44 -63.78 25.01
#